data_AF-A0A6J3AD47-F1
#
_entry.id   AF-A0A6J3AD47-F1
#
_cell.length_a   1.000
_cell.length_b   1.000
_cell.length_c   1.000
_cell.angle_alpha   90.00
_cell.angle_beta   90.00
_cell.angle_gamma   90.00
#
_symmetry.space_group_name_H-M   'P 1'
#
loop_
_entity.id
_entity.type
_entity.pdbx_description
1 polymer ?
#
loop_
_entity_poly.entity_id
_entity_poly.type
_entity_poly.pdbx_seq_one_letter_code
_entity_poly.pdbx_strand_id
1 'polypeptide(L)'
;MPVCEIHSYTRGCHSDRSLGHLSVTETELLRDPEGGQQLLQRLERENVRLEAALEWRRRELVFWQWMDTVLGACPPEASQPTFLPKIPAQGAAELELVVRELQALQEELQGVAETRWAAWEARVGGHGPEWSASRRALQEAVRQDLVALQWAWERGGGLAQPHGPHRLVRTEAGAPEGRGLQATEVIEVLRSREACLEVVLGQLQGQCRQELARLVGTLPGLIWIPPPGR
;
A
#
# COMPACT_ATOMS: atom_id res chain seq x y z
N MET A 1 33.22 -31.23 18.55
CA MET A 1 33.05 -29.77 18.39
C MET A 1 31.59 -29.45 18.71
N PRO A 2 31.28 -28.99 19.94
CA PRO A 2 29.91 -28.66 20.31
C PRO A 2 29.45 -27.43 19.52
N VAL A 3 28.21 -27.47 19.02
CA VAL A 3 27.57 -26.43 18.18
C VAL A 3 27.65 -25.03 18.82
N CYS A 4 27.79 -24.95 20.14
CA CYS A 4 27.93 -23.70 20.90
C CYS A 4 29.20 -22.88 20.59
N GLU A 5 30.31 -23.51 20.16
CA GLU A 5 31.55 -22.78 19.84
C GLU A 5 31.45 -21.99 18.53
N ILE A 6 30.60 -22.39 17.60
CA ILE A 6 30.45 -21.69 16.31
C ILE A 6 29.80 -20.31 16.49
N HIS A 7 28.95 -20.17 17.53
CA HIS A 7 28.21 -18.94 17.81
C HIS A 7 29.06 -17.85 18.49
N SER A 8 30.23 -18.18 19.06
CA SER A 8 31.14 -17.17 19.61
C SER A 8 31.91 -16.44 18.52
N TYR A 9 32.21 -17.11 17.40
CA TYR A 9 32.94 -16.55 16.26
C TYR A 9 32.06 -15.79 15.25
N THR A 10 30.72 -15.91 15.34
CA THR A 10 29.77 -15.28 14.41
C THR A 10 28.93 -14.17 15.02
N ARG A 11 29.23 -13.76 16.27
CA ARG A 11 28.66 -12.55 16.90
C ARG A 11 29.11 -11.30 16.15
N GLY A 12 28.32 -10.91 15.16
CA GLY A 12 28.49 -9.68 14.39
C GLY A 12 27.54 -8.57 14.81
N CYS A 13 27.84 -7.35 14.37
CA CYS A 13 26.99 -6.19 14.55
C CYS A 13 25.83 -6.23 13.53
N HIS A 14 24.75 -6.94 13.86
CA HIS A 14 23.56 -6.98 13.04
C HIS A 14 22.71 -5.70 13.25
N SER A 15 22.00 -5.26 12.20
CA SER A 15 21.14 -4.05 12.26
C SER A 15 19.90 -4.24 13.15
N ASP A 16 19.39 -5.47 13.20
CA ASP A 16 18.40 -5.94 14.17
C ASP A 16 19.10 -6.54 15.39
N ARG A 17 19.00 -5.88 16.55
CA ARG A 17 19.64 -6.31 17.81
C ARG A 17 19.04 -7.58 18.40
N SER A 18 17.92 -8.07 17.85
CA SER A 18 17.31 -9.34 18.29
C SER A 18 18.05 -10.57 17.75
N LEU A 19 18.85 -10.41 16.68
CA LEU A 19 19.61 -11.50 16.06
C LEU A 19 21.07 -11.43 16.53
N GLY A 20 21.51 -12.48 17.25
CA GLY A 20 22.88 -12.61 17.75
C GLY A 20 23.91 -13.11 16.73
N HIS A 21 23.59 -13.07 15.44
CA HIS A 21 24.43 -13.55 14.33
C HIS A 21 24.26 -12.67 13.10
N LEU A 22 25.25 -12.70 12.21
CA LEU A 22 25.19 -12.01 10.91
C LEU A 22 24.09 -12.59 10.01
N SER A 23 23.39 -11.73 9.28
CA SER A 23 22.43 -12.17 8.26
C SER A 23 23.13 -12.83 7.08
N VAL A 24 22.39 -13.63 6.30
CA VAL A 24 22.93 -14.25 5.07
C VAL A 24 23.55 -13.19 4.15
N THR A 25 22.86 -12.08 3.95
CA THR A 25 23.35 -10.96 3.14
C THR A 25 24.62 -10.33 3.72
N GLU A 26 24.70 -10.12 5.03
CA GLU A 26 25.92 -9.61 5.67
C GLU A 26 27.09 -10.60 5.53
N THR A 27 26.84 -11.90 5.68
CA THR A 27 27.89 -12.91 5.47
C THR A 27 28.35 -12.98 4.02
N GLU A 28 27.46 -12.78 3.05
CA GLU A 28 27.80 -12.69 1.63
C GLU A 28 28.63 -11.45 1.32
N LEU A 29 28.29 -10.29 1.90
CA LEU A 29 29.06 -9.05 1.78
C LEU A 29 30.49 -9.17 2.37
N LEU A 30 30.64 -9.91 3.47
CA LEU A 30 31.97 -10.18 4.05
C LEU A 30 32.78 -11.18 3.23
N ARG A 31 32.11 -12.12 2.53
CA ARG A 31 32.74 -13.14 1.70
C ARG A 31 33.23 -12.57 0.37
N ASP A 32 32.53 -11.58 -0.17
CA ASP A 32 32.84 -10.91 -1.43
C ASP A 32 32.85 -9.38 -1.26
N PRO A 33 34.00 -8.80 -0.82
CA PRO A 33 34.11 -7.36 -0.63
C PRO A 33 34.01 -6.57 -1.96
N GLU A 34 34.35 -7.19 -3.10
CA GLU A 34 34.26 -6.56 -4.41
C GLU A 34 32.80 -6.47 -4.87
N GLY A 35 32.02 -7.54 -4.70
CA GLY A 35 30.57 -7.54 -4.91
C GLY A 35 29.85 -6.54 -4.00
N GLY A 36 30.29 -6.43 -2.73
CA GLY A 36 29.80 -5.41 -1.81
C GLY A 36 30.06 -3.97 -2.27
N GLN A 37 31.27 -3.69 -2.78
CA GLN A 37 31.60 -2.37 -3.35
C GLN A 37 30.76 -2.06 -4.61
N GLN A 38 30.54 -3.04 -5.48
CA GLN A 38 29.68 -2.86 -6.66
C GLN A 38 28.23 -2.57 -6.27
N LEU A 39 27.71 -3.25 -5.23
CA LEU A 39 26.38 -3.00 -4.69
C LEU A 39 26.27 -1.58 -4.11
N LEU A 40 27.26 -1.15 -3.34
CA LEU A 40 27.31 0.22 -2.79
C LEU A 40 27.30 1.27 -3.90
N GLN A 41 28.14 1.13 -4.93
CA GLN A 41 28.16 2.05 -6.07
C GLN A 41 26.81 2.10 -6.81
N ARG A 42 26.11 0.96 -6.91
CA ARG A 42 24.78 0.91 -7.52
C ARG A 42 23.77 1.65 -6.66
N LEU A 43 23.77 1.44 -5.35
CA LEU A 43 22.89 2.12 -4.41
C LEU A 43 23.15 3.64 -4.39
N GLU A 44 24.40 4.07 -4.44
CA GLU A 44 24.75 5.49 -4.53
C GLU A 44 24.20 6.13 -5.82
N ARG A 45 24.35 5.46 -6.97
CA ARG A 45 23.78 5.93 -8.24
C ARG A 45 22.26 6.01 -8.21
N GLU A 46 21.60 5.00 -7.62
CA GLU A 46 20.15 5.01 -7.43
C GLU A 46 19.73 6.12 -6.47
N ASN A 47 20.47 6.37 -5.39
CA ASN A 47 20.18 7.46 -4.46
C ASN A 47 20.26 8.82 -5.15
N VAL A 48 21.31 9.08 -5.95
CA VAL A 48 21.42 10.30 -6.76
C VAL A 48 20.23 10.46 -7.72
N ARG A 49 19.77 9.37 -8.35
CA ARG A 49 18.59 9.39 -9.24
C ARG A 49 17.31 9.71 -8.47
N LEU A 50 17.13 9.13 -7.28
CA LEU A 50 15.99 9.38 -6.43
C LEU A 50 15.98 10.82 -5.90
N GLU A 51 17.13 11.36 -5.50
CA GLU A 51 17.27 12.76 -5.12
C GLU A 51 16.90 13.70 -6.27
N ALA A 52 17.36 13.42 -7.49
CA ALA A 52 16.99 14.18 -8.68
C ALA A 52 15.49 14.08 -8.99
N ALA A 53 14.89 12.91 -8.82
CA ALA A 53 13.45 12.71 -9.00
C ALA A 53 12.64 13.48 -7.95
N LEU A 54 13.09 13.52 -6.69
CA LEU A 54 12.47 14.30 -5.63
C LEU A 54 12.58 15.81 -5.89
N GLU A 55 13.74 16.28 -6.35
CA GLU A 55 13.92 17.69 -6.74
C GLU A 55 13.01 18.06 -7.92
N TRP A 56 12.88 17.16 -8.90
CA TRP A 56 11.93 17.33 -10.00
C TRP A 56 10.48 17.38 -9.49
N ARG A 57 10.08 16.47 -8.59
CA ARG A 57 8.73 16.46 -7.99
C ARG A 57 8.41 17.76 -7.25
N ARG A 58 9.38 18.37 -6.57
CA ARG A 58 9.20 19.70 -5.93
C ARG A 58 8.94 20.80 -6.96
N ARG A 59 9.50 20.69 -8.16
CA ARG A 59 9.36 21.67 -9.26
C ARG A 59 8.22 21.33 -10.23
N GLU A 60 7.56 20.18 -10.06
CA GLU A 60 6.50 19.69 -10.94
C GLU A 60 5.35 20.69 -11.06
N LEU A 61 4.91 21.28 -9.93
CA LEU A 61 3.86 22.30 -9.95
C LEU A 61 4.25 23.55 -10.75
N VAL A 62 5.50 24.00 -10.63
CA VAL A 62 6.00 25.17 -11.38
C VAL A 62 6.09 24.83 -12.87
N PHE A 63 6.53 23.62 -13.21
CA PHE A 63 6.53 23.13 -14.59
C PHE A 63 5.12 23.11 -15.18
N TRP A 64 4.14 22.55 -14.46
CA TRP A 64 2.76 22.51 -14.94
C TRP A 64 2.11 23.90 -15.00
N GLN A 65 2.35 24.78 -14.03
CA GLN A 65 1.88 26.17 -14.08
C GLN A 65 2.48 26.94 -15.27
N TRP A 66 3.77 26.77 -15.52
CA TRP A 66 4.41 27.31 -16.71
C TRP A 66 3.79 26.71 -17.97
N MET A 67 3.50 25.40 -17.97
CA MET A 67 2.89 24.74 -19.12
C MET A 67 1.47 25.26 -19.39
N ASP A 68 0.64 25.42 -18.36
CA ASP A 68 -0.67 26.04 -18.46
C ASP A 68 -0.58 27.47 -18.96
N THR A 69 0.47 28.20 -18.59
CA THR A 69 0.72 29.56 -19.10
C THR A 69 1.12 29.54 -20.57
N VAL A 70 1.95 28.59 -21.02
CA VAL A 70 2.32 28.43 -22.43
C VAL A 70 1.14 27.97 -23.27
N LEU A 71 0.31 27.06 -22.74
CA LEU A 71 -0.92 26.62 -23.39
C LEU A 71 -1.99 27.72 -23.41
N GLY A 72 -2.11 28.51 -22.34
CA GLY A 72 -3.04 29.63 -22.21
C GLY A 72 -2.59 30.91 -22.94
N ALA A 73 -1.29 31.11 -23.12
CA ALA A 73 -0.72 32.20 -23.91
C ALA A 73 -0.80 31.95 -25.42
N CYS A 74 -1.25 30.76 -25.86
CA CYS A 74 -1.70 30.52 -27.23
C CYS A 74 -3.15 31.03 -27.36
N PRO A 75 -3.39 32.18 -28.01
CA PRO A 75 -4.74 32.63 -28.28
C PRO A 75 -5.41 31.63 -29.23
N PRO A 76 -6.72 31.34 -29.10
CA PRO A 76 -7.41 30.47 -30.06
C PRO A 76 -7.40 31.01 -31.50
N GLU A 77 -6.99 32.27 -31.71
CA GLU A 77 -7.07 32.98 -32.99
C GLU A 77 -5.77 33.72 -33.40
N ALA A 78 -4.64 33.53 -32.70
CA ALA A 78 -3.38 34.09 -33.21
C ALA A 78 -2.83 33.18 -34.30
N SER A 79 -3.02 33.65 -35.53
CA SER A 79 -2.24 33.39 -36.74
C SER A 79 -1.34 32.16 -36.67
N GLN A 80 -1.77 31.11 -37.36
CA GLN A 80 -1.00 29.91 -37.69
C GLN A 80 0.50 30.22 -37.78
N PRO A 81 1.34 29.62 -36.92
CA PRO A 81 2.76 29.57 -37.21
C PRO A 81 2.87 28.80 -38.53
N THR A 82 3.47 29.41 -39.54
CA THR A 82 3.61 28.86 -40.91
C THR A 82 4.33 27.51 -40.94
N PHE A 83 4.87 27.03 -39.82
CA PHE A 83 5.64 25.79 -39.74
C PHE A 83 5.37 25.03 -38.44
N LEU A 84 4.23 24.35 -38.34
CA LEU A 84 4.14 23.11 -37.56
C LEU A 84 3.83 21.96 -38.51
N PRO A 85 4.50 20.79 -38.36
CA PRO A 85 4.13 19.60 -39.10
C PRO A 85 2.68 19.28 -38.76
N LYS A 86 1.80 19.28 -39.77
CA LYS A 86 0.43 18.79 -39.63
C LYS A 86 0.49 17.39 -39.02
N ILE A 87 0.05 17.26 -37.78
CA ILE A 87 -0.33 15.95 -37.26
C ILE A 87 -1.49 15.50 -38.17
N PRO A 88 -1.35 14.40 -38.91
CA PRO A 88 -2.39 13.98 -39.83
C PRO A 88 -3.64 13.67 -39.01
N ALA A 89 -4.75 14.34 -39.34
CA ALA A 89 -6.06 14.16 -38.70
C ALA A 89 -6.53 12.69 -38.67
N GLN A 90 -5.94 11.86 -39.54
CA GLN A 90 -6.05 10.41 -39.56
C GLN A 90 -5.78 9.76 -38.18
N GLY A 91 -4.73 10.18 -37.47
CA GLY A 91 -4.35 9.53 -36.20
C GLY A 91 -5.29 9.85 -35.03
N ALA A 92 -5.96 11.01 -35.06
CA ALA A 92 -6.98 11.36 -34.05
C ALA A 92 -8.27 10.56 -34.25
N ALA A 93 -8.71 10.39 -35.51
CA ALA A 93 -9.88 9.58 -35.84
C ALA A 93 -9.66 8.08 -35.55
N GLU A 94 -8.44 7.58 -35.80
CA GLU A 94 -8.05 6.22 -35.42
C GLU A 94 -8.07 6.02 -33.90
N LEU A 95 -7.61 7.02 -33.12
CA LEU A 95 -7.65 6.96 -31.65
C LEU A 95 -9.09 6.99 -31.12
N GLU A 96 -9.95 7.83 -31.68
CA GLU A 96 -11.38 7.89 -31.33
C GLU A 96 -12.10 6.57 -31.62
N LEU A 97 -11.73 5.89 -32.71
CA LEU A 97 -12.25 4.57 -33.07
C LEU A 97 -11.79 3.52 -32.05
N VAL A 98 -10.51 3.51 -31.68
CA VAL A 98 -9.98 2.59 -30.65
C VAL A 98 -10.63 2.84 -29.27
N VAL A 99 -10.87 4.10 -28.91
CA VAL A 99 -11.58 4.42 -27.66
C VAL A 99 -13.00 3.85 -27.68
N ARG A 100 -13.71 3.98 -28.81
CA ARG A 100 -15.06 3.40 -28.97
C ARG A 100 -15.05 1.87 -28.94
N GLU A 101 -14.07 1.23 -29.56
CA GLU A 101 -13.93 -0.23 -29.53
C GLU A 101 -13.61 -0.74 -28.12
N LEU A 102 -12.72 -0.07 -27.39
CA LEU A 102 -12.42 -0.41 -26.00
C LEU A 102 -13.65 -0.23 -25.09
N GLN A 103 -14.43 0.81 -25.33
CA GLN A 103 -15.64 1.07 -24.56
C GLN A 103 -16.73 0.01 -24.84
N ALA A 104 -16.90 -0.39 -26.10
CA ALA A 104 -17.79 -1.49 -26.47
C ALA A 104 -17.34 -2.82 -25.85
N LEU A 105 -16.04 -3.14 -25.89
CA LEU A 105 -15.49 -4.33 -25.24
C LEU A 105 -15.68 -4.31 -23.71
N GLN A 106 -15.56 -3.14 -23.08
CA GLN A 106 -15.80 -2.99 -21.66
C GLN A 106 -17.27 -3.27 -21.31
N GLU A 107 -18.21 -2.76 -22.10
CA GLU A 107 -19.65 -3.01 -21.94
C GLU A 107 -19.99 -4.49 -22.15
N GLU A 108 -19.42 -5.14 -23.17
CA GLU A 108 -19.59 -6.58 -23.41
C GLU A 108 -19.05 -7.42 -22.24
N LEU A 109 -17.84 -7.13 -21.78
CA LEU A 109 -17.24 -7.84 -20.63
C LEU A 109 -18.06 -7.63 -19.35
N GLN A 110 -18.58 -6.43 -19.14
CA GLN A 110 -19.43 -6.13 -18.00
C GLN A 110 -20.75 -6.92 -18.09
N GLY A 111 -21.39 -7.00 -19.26
CA GLY A 111 -22.58 -7.82 -19.47
C GLY A 111 -22.32 -9.31 -19.24
N VAL A 112 -21.19 -9.85 -19.71
CA VAL A 112 -20.79 -11.24 -19.47
C VAL A 112 -20.48 -11.49 -17.98
N ALA A 113 -19.84 -10.53 -17.31
CA ALA A 113 -19.58 -10.63 -15.89
C ALA A 113 -20.88 -10.62 -15.08
N GLU A 114 -21.79 -9.67 -15.33
CA GLU A 114 -23.07 -9.55 -14.65
C GLU A 114 -23.96 -10.77 -14.85
N THR A 115 -24.03 -11.32 -16.07
CA THR A 115 -24.75 -12.56 -16.34
C THR A 115 -24.13 -13.77 -15.63
N ARG A 116 -22.80 -13.86 -15.57
CA ARG A 116 -22.09 -14.90 -14.80
C ARG A 116 -22.29 -14.73 -13.30
N TRP A 117 -22.33 -13.51 -12.78
CA TRP A 117 -22.65 -13.19 -11.39
C TRP A 117 -24.08 -13.59 -11.05
N ALA A 118 -25.05 -13.23 -11.88
CA ALA A 118 -26.45 -13.62 -11.69
C ALA A 118 -26.65 -15.15 -11.76
N ALA A 119 -25.98 -15.83 -12.70
CA ALA A 119 -26.00 -17.29 -12.80
C ALA A 119 -25.32 -17.95 -11.59
N TRP A 120 -24.23 -17.37 -11.09
CA TRP A 120 -23.57 -17.82 -9.87
C TRP A 120 -24.46 -17.60 -8.64
N GLU A 121 -25.09 -16.43 -8.47
CA GLU A 121 -26.04 -16.16 -7.38
C GLU A 121 -27.24 -17.11 -7.42
N ALA A 122 -27.80 -17.37 -8.60
CA ALA A 122 -28.87 -18.36 -8.78
C ALA A 122 -28.42 -19.78 -8.42
N ARG A 123 -27.17 -20.15 -8.75
CA ARG A 123 -26.60 -21.49 -8.44
C ARG A 123 -26.18 -21.64 -6.98
N VAL A 124 -25.83 -20.54 -6.33
CA VAL A 124 -25.56 -20.45 -4.88
C VAL A 124 -26.85 -20.15 -4.10
N GLY A 125 -28.01 -20.20 -4.77
CA GLY A 125 -29.37 -19.94 -4.28
C GLY A 125 -29.89 -20.88 -3.18
N GLY A 126 -29.03 -21.35 -2.28
CA GLY A 126 -29.37 -21.91 -0.97
C GLY A 126 -28.98 -21.02 0.21
N HIS A 127 -28.23 -19.93 0.01
CA HIS A 127 -27.80 -19.02 1.09
C HIS A 127 -28.64 -17.74 1.25
N GLY A 128 -29.83 -17.67 0.64
CA GLY A 128 -30.96 -16.83 1.06
C GLY A 128 -30.80 -15.30 1.16
N PRO A 129 -31.94 -14.57 1.31
CA PRO A 129 -31.97 -13.16 1.64
C PRO A 129 -31.22 -12.84 2.95
N GLU A 130 -31.03 -13.83 3.84
CA GLU A 130 -30.23 -13.72 5.07
C GLU A 130 -28.74 -13.45 4.83
N TRP A 131 -28.10 -14.05 3.82
CA TRP A 131 -26.71 -13.71 3.47
C TRP A 131 -26.63 -12.29 2.91
N SER A 132 -27.60 -11.92 2.06
CA SER A 132 -27.69 -10.56 1.52
C SER A 132 -27.96 -9.50 2.60
N ALA A 133 -28.74 -9.86 3.63
CA ALA A 133 -29.04 -9.01 4.78
C ALA A 133 -27.84 -8.94 5.72
N SER A 134 -27.14 -10.05 5.96
CA SER A 134 -25.92 -10.10 6.77
C SER A 134 -24.79 -9.31 6.13
N ARG A 135 -24.61 -9.41 4.81
CA ARG A 135 -23.64 -8.61 4.06
C ARG A 135 -23.96 -7.12 4.13
N ARG A 136 -25.24 -6.75 3.98
CA ARG A 136 -25.69 -5.36 4.11
C ARG A 136 -25.54 -4.82 5.53
N ALA A 137 -25.87 -5.63 6.54
CA ALA A 137 -25.69 -5.28 7.95
C ALA A 137 -24.21 -5.09 8.30
N LEU A 138 -23.33 -5.95 7.79
CA LEU A 138 -21.89 -5.81 7.97
C LEU A 138 -21.35 -4.55 7.28
N GLN A 139 -21.78 -4.26 6.05
CA GLN A 139 -21.40 -3.02 5.36
C GLN A 139 -21.87 -1.77 6.11
N GLU A 140 -23.09 -1.79 6.64
CA GLU A 140 -23.64 -0.68 7.41
C GLU A 140 -22.92 -0.52 8.77
N ALA A 141 -22.59 -1.61 9.45
CA ALA A 141 -21.80 -1.59 10.68
C ALA A 141 -20.40 -1.00 10.45
N VAL A 142 -19.71 -1.43 9.39
CA VAL A 142 -18.40 -0.86 9.02
C VAL A 142 -18.51 0.62 8.67
N ARG A 143 -19.58 1.03 7.97
CA ARG A 143 -19.83 2.44 7.68
C ARG A 143 -20.01 3.26 8.96
N GLN A 144 -20.77 2.73 9.92
CA GLN A 144 -20.98 3.37 11.21
C GLN A 144 -19.70 3.45 12.03
N ASP A 145 -18.87 2.41 12.02
CA ASP A 145 -17.57 2.40 12.70
C ASP A 145 -16.60 3.42 12.08
N LEU A 146 -16.57 3.54 10.75
CA LEU A 146 -15.76 4.55 10.06
C LEU A 146 -16.22 5.97 10.39
N VAL A 147 -17.53 6.21 10.42
CA VAL A 147 -18.10 7.49 10.84
C VAL A 147 -17.79 7.76 12.32
N ALA A 148 -17.88 6.76 13.20
CA ALA A 148 -17.53 6.88 14.62
C ALA A 148 -16.03 7.18 14.82
N LEU A 149 -15.15 6.56 14.03
CA LEU A 149 -13.71 6.83 14.01
C LEU A 149 -13.42 8.25 13.49
N GLN A 150 -14.09 8.69 12.43
CA GLN A 150 -13.97 10.05 11.91
C GLN A 150 -14.46 11.09 12.93
N TRP A 151 -15.60 10.85 13.57
CA TRP A 151 -16.08 11.69 14.66
C TRP A 151 -15.16 11.67 15.88
N ALA A 152 -14.57 10.53 16.24
CA ALA A 152 -13.60 10.44 17.32
C ALA A 152 -12.29 11.18 16.97
N TRP A 153 -11.90 11.19 15.70
CA TRP A 153 -10.78 11.96 15.19
C TRP A 153 -11.04 13.48 15.27
N GLU A 154 -12.23 13.92 14.87
CA GLU A 154 -12.63 15.33 14.89
C GLU A 154 -12.89 15.84 16.32
N ARG A 155 -13.52 15.04 17.19
CA ARG A 155 -13.79 15.36 18.60
C ARG A 155 -12.56 15.17 19.49
N GLY A 156 -11.59 14.35 19.02
CA GLY A 156 -10.28 14.13 19.61
C GLY A 156 -9.30 15.29 19.47
N GLY A 157 -9.72 16.42 18.88
CA GLY A 157 -8.95 17.68 18.89
C GLY A 157 -8.67 18.27 20.28
N GLY A 158 -9.16 17.64 21.36
CA GLY A 158 -8.97 18.09 22.75
C GLY A 158 -7.93 17.32 23.60
N LEU A 159 -7.36 16.19 23.14
CA LEU A 159 -6.41 15.41 23.96
C LEU A 159 -5.08 15.06 23.30
N ALA A 160 -4.84 15.49 22.07
CA ALA A 160 -3.49 15.61 21.53
C ALA A 160 -3.51 16.65 20.41
N GLN A 161 -3.19 17.89 20.74
CA GLN A 161 -2.64 18.80 19.73
C GLN A 161 -1.49 18.02 19.06
N PRO A 162 -1.51 17.74 17.75
CA PRO A 162 -0.35 17.18 17.10
C PRO A 162 0.75 18.19 17.35
N HIS A 163 1.68 17.77 18.20
CA HIS A 163 2.82 18.56 18.57
C HIS A 163 3.42 19.15 17.29
N GLY A 164 3.43 20.48 17.19
CA GLY A 164 4.18 21.17 16.13
C GLY A 164 5.63 20.69 16.15
N PRO A 165 6.44 21.00 15.11
CA PRO A 165 7.78 20.43 14.95
C PRO A 165 8.65 20.67 16.20
N HIS A 166 8.65 19.70 17.12
CA HIS A 166 9.41 19.79 18.35
C HIS A 166 10.85 19.41 18.04
N ARG A 167 11.72 20.40 18.17
CA ARG A 167 13.16 20.19 18.20
C ARG A 167 13.50 19.51 19.51
N LEU A 168 14.12 18.32 19.46
CA LEU A 168 14.68 17.66 20.63
C LEU A 168 15.74 18.58 21.26
N VAL A 169 15.46 19.09 22.46
CA VAL A 169 16.44 19.82 23.27
C VAL A 169 16.81 18.92 24.44
N ARG A 170 18.10 18.64 24.60
CA ARG A 170 18.63 17.94 25.79
C ARG A 170 18.41 18.85 27.00
N THR A 171 17.57 18.44 27.93
CA THR A 171 17.48 19.05 29.25
C THR A 171 18.69 18.62 30.06
N GLU A 172 19.46 19.58 30.56
CA GLU A 172 20.54 19.28 31.51
C GLU A 172 19.96 18.73 32.82
N ALA A 173 20.72 17.87 33.47
CA ALA A 173 20.32 17.16 34.68
C ALA A 173 20.00 18.14 35.80
N GLY A 174 18.70 18.36 36.09
CA GLY A 174 18.29 19.18 37.23
C GLY A 174 16.88 19.80 37.23
N ALA A 175 15.99 19.48 36.28
CA ALA A 175 14.60 19.97 36.30
C ALA A 175 13.61 18.88 36.75
N PRO A 176 12.54 19.21 37.52
CA PRO A 176 11.68 18.23 38.16
C PRO A 176 10.94 17.39 37.11
N GLU A 177 10.88 16.08 37.34
CA GLU A 177 10.26 15.07 36.49
C GLU A 177 8.76 15.37 36.28
N GLY A 178 8.46 16.17 35.26
CA GLY A 178 7.09 16.38 34.80
C GLY A 178 6.64 15.16 34.01
N ARG A 179 5.82 14.30 34.63
CA ARG A 179 4.91 13.27 34.05
C ARG A 179 5.26 12.79 32.63
N GLY A 180 6.52 12.47 32.40
CA GLY A 180 7.04 11.87 31.19
C GLY A 180 7.23 10.39 31.47
N LEU A 181 7.14 9.56 30.43
CA LEU A 181 7.23 8.09 30.46
C LEU A 181 5.89 7.32 30.54
N GLN A 182 4.87 7.72 29.77
CA GLN A 182 3.73 6.84 29.44
C GLN A 182 3.78 6.26 28.02
N ALA A 183 4.67 6.77 27.15
CA ALA A 183 4.71 6.37 25.75
C ALA A 183 5.13 4.90 25.55
N THR A 184 6.05 4.40 26.38
CA THR A 184 6.50 3.00 26.34
C THR A 184 5.38 2.04 26.76
N GLU A 185 4.66 2.36 27.83
CA GLU A 185 3.51 1.58 28.30
C GLU A 185 2.39 1.56 27.24
N VAL A 186 2.10 2.70 26.61
CA VAL A 186 1.11 2.79 25.53
C VAL A 186 1.54 1.99 24.30
N ILE A 187 2.82 2.03 23.92
CA ILE A 187 3.35 1.23 22.81
C ILE A 187 3.22 -0.27 23.09
N GLU A 188 3.50 -0.72 24.31
CA GLU A 188 3.36 -2.13 24.69
C GLU A 188 1.89 -2.59 24.64
N VAL A 189 0.96 -1.78 25.15
CA VAL A 189 -0.47 -2.08 25.08
C VAL A 189 -0.94 -2.15 23.62
N LEU A 190 -0.53 -1.21 22.76
CA LEU A 190 -0.89 -1.24 21.34
C LEU A 190 -0.34 -2.47 20.63
N ARG A 191 0.91 -2.85 20.88
CA ARG A 191 1.52 -4.08 20.33
C ARG A 191 0.80 -5.34 20.78
N SER A 192 0.40 -5.43 22.05
CA SER A 192 -0.39 -6.56 22.54
C SER A 192 -1.75 -6.68 21.85
N ARG A 193 -2.36 -5.53 21.53
CA ARG A 193 -3.66 -5.47 20.86
C ARG A 193 -3.55 -5.81 19.38
N GLU A 194 -2.51 -5.34 18.72
CA GLU A 194 -2.15 -5.71 17.35
C GLU A 194 -1.97 -7.23 17.23
N ALA A 195 -1.13 -7.83 18.07
CA ALA A 195 -0.91 -9.28 18.07
C ALA A 195 -2.20 -10.08 18.30
N CYS A 196 -3.09 -9.60 19.18
CA CYS A 196 -4.39 -10.23 19.40
C CYS A 196 -5.28 -10.17 18.14
N LEU A 197 -5.32 -9.02 17.47
CA LEU A 197 -6.10 -8.84 16.24
C LEU A 197 -5.54 -9.70 15.09
N GLU A 198 -4.22 -9.82 14.97
CA GLU A 198 -3.58 -10.69 13.98
C GLU A 198 -3.97 -12.16 14.19
N VAL A 199 -3.99 -12.63 15.43
CA VAL A 199 -4.44 -13.99 15.77
C VAL A 199 -5.91 -14.20 15.38
N VAL A 200 -6.79 -13.25 15.73
CA VAL A 200 -8.22 -13.33 15.38
C VAL A 200 -8.43 -13.31 13.86
N LEU A 201 -7.69 -12.47 13.14
CA LEU A 201 -7.74 -12.38 11.69
C LEU A 201 -7.29 -13.70 11.04
N GLY A 202 -6.20 -14.30 11.54
CA GLY A 202 -5.74 -15.62 11.09
C GLY A 202 -6.79 -16.72 11.33
N GLN A 203 -7.45 -16.70 12.49
CA GLN A 203 -8.52 -17.65 12.81
C GLN A 203 -9.73 -17.49 11.87
N LEU A 204 -10.21 -16.25 11.65
CA LEU A 204 -11.32 -15.96 10.76
C LEU A 204 -11.00 -16.35 9.31
N GLN A 205 -9.78 -16.04 8.84
CA GLN A 205 -9.34 -16.48 7.52
C GLN A 205 -9.30 -18.01 7.41
N GLY A 206 -8.85 -18.70 8.45
CA GLY A 206 -8.89 -20.16 8.54
C GLY A 206 -10.31 -20.72 8.45
N GLN A 207 -11.25 -20.14 9.20
CA GLN A 207 -12.67 -20.51 9.15
C GLN A 207 -13.28 -20.27 7.77
N CYS A 208 -13.03 -19.11 7.15
CA CYS A 208 -13.48 -18.82 5.80
C CYS A 208 -12.92 -19.83 4.79
N ARG A 209 -11.64 -20.20 4.90
CA ARG A 209 -11.03 -21.22 4.01
C ARG A 209 -11.68 -22.59 4.20
N GLN A 210 -12.00 -22.98 5.43
CA GLN A 210 -12.68 -24.26 5.72
C GLN A 210 -14.11 -24.28 5.16
N GLU A 211 -14.88 -23.20 5.34
CA GLU A 211 -16.22 -23.09 4.77
C GLU A 211 -16.20 -23.07 3.25
N LEU A 212 -15.26 -22.35 2.63
CA LEU A 212 -15.07 -22.37 1.19
C LEU A 212 -14.69 -23.77 0.68
N ALA A 213 -13.79 -24.48 1.36
CA ALA A 213 -13.43 -25.86 1.02
C ALA A 213 -14.64 -26.80 1.12
N ARG A 214 -15.50 -26.63 2.14
CA ARG A 214 -16.75 -27.37 2.29
C ARG A 214 -17.69 -27.12 1.11
N LEU A 215 -17.87 -25.86 0.72
CA LEU A 215 -18.73 -25.47 -0.40
C LEU A 215 -18.21 -25.97 -1.75
N VAL A 216 -16.89 -25.88 -1.99
CA VAL A 216 -16.25 -26.44 -3.21
C VAL A 216 -16.45 -27.96 -3.27
N GLY A 217 -16.30 -28.67 -2.14
CA GLY A 217 -16.53 -30.11 -2.07
C GLY A 217 -17.95 -30.54 -2.43
N THR A 218 -18.94 -29.65 -2.24
CA THR A 218 -20.36 -29.92 -2.58
C THR A 218 -20.75 -29.56 -4.01
N LEU A 219 -19.95 -28.75 -4.71
CA LEU A 219 -20.29 -28.21 -6.03
C LEU A 219 -19.25 -28.63 -7.08
N PRO A 220 -19.54 -29.64 -7.94
CA PRO A 220 -18.60 -30.06 -8.98
C PRO A 220 -18.36 -28.92 -9.99
N GLY A 221 -17.09 -28.62 -10.24
CA GLY A 221 -16.65 -27.62 -11.25
C GLY A 221 -16.25 -26.24 -10.71
N LEU A 222 -16.15 -26.03 -9.39
CA LEU A 222 -15.59 -24.82 -8.80
C LEU A 222 -14.11 -25.02 -8.45
N ILE A 223 -13.23 -24.13 -8.91
CA ILE A 223 -11.81 -24.13 -8.54
C ILE A 223 -11.55 -22.87 -7.72
N TRP A 224 -11.08 -23.03 -6.48
CA TRP A 224 -10.67 -21.92 -5.64
C TRP A 224 -9.17 -21.65 -5.82
N ILE A 225 -8.82 -20.40 -6.14
CA ILE A 225 -7.44 -19.94 -6.23
C ILE A 225 -7.19 -19.04 -5.02
N PRO A 226 -6.41 -19.46 -4.02
CA PRO A 226 -6.10 -18.62 -2.88
C PRO A 226 -5.26 -17.41 -3.32
N PRO A 227 -5.40 -16.24 -2.66
CA PRO A 227 -4.51 -15.12 -2.91
C PRO A 227 -3.06 -15.50 -2.57
N PRO A 228 -2.06 -14.91 -3.27
CA PRO A 228 -0.66 -15.18 -2.98
C PRO A 228 -0.37 -14.81 -1.52
N GLY A 229 0.20 -15.75 -0.76
CA GLY A 229 0.58 -15.54 0.63
C GLY A 229 1.60 -14.42 0.74
N ARG A 230 1.45 -13.56 1.76
CA ARG A 230 2.50 -12.65 2.23
C ARG A 230 3.51 -13.41 3.07
#